data_AF-A0A9J6MVU6-F1
#
_entry.id   AF-A0A9J6MVU6-F1
#
_cell.length_a   1.000
_cell.length_b   1.000
_cell.length_c   1.000
_cell.angle_alpha   90.00
_cell.angle_beta   90.00
_cell.angle_gamma   90.00
#
_symmetry.space_group_name_H-M   'P 1'
#
loop_
_entity.id
_entity.type
_entity.pdbx_description
1 polymer ?
#
loop_
_entity_poly.entity_id
_entity_poly.type
_entity_poly.pdbx_seq_one_letter_code
_entity_poly.pdbx_strand_id
1 'polypeptide(L)' 'MAQAKTNAMRILDAKKIHYEVLTYENKDGKIDGLSVAEKIGRNLKEVYKTLVTQGASKNLYVFVIPVAE' A
#
# COMPACT_ATOMS: atom_id res chain seq x y z
N MET A 1 -20.71 -3.75 10.95
CA MET A 1 -19.77 -2.89 11.70
C MET A 1 -19.17 -1.90 10.72
N ALA A 2 -19.06 -0.61 11.04
CA ALA A 2 -18.43 0.35 10.15
C ALA A 2 -16.94 0.00 10.02
N GLN A 3 -16.43 -0.18 8.81
CA GLN A 3 -15.03 -0.47 8.58
C GLN A 3 -14.18 0.70 9.08
N ALA A 4 -13.21 0.44 9.96
CA ALA A 4 -12.38 1.47 10.56
C ALA A 4 -11.58 2.20 9.46
N LYS A 5 -11.86 3.49 9.26
CA LYS A 5 -11.12 4.31 8.31
C LYS A 5 -9.70 4.58 8.81
N THR A 6 -8.72 4.46 7.92
CA THR A 6 -7.34 4.86 8.20
C THR A 6 -7.16 6.37 8.04
N ASN A 7 -6.02 6.90 8.51
CA ASN A 7 -5.68 8.32 8.28
C ASN A 7 -5.58 8.65 6.79
N ALA A 8 -5.06 7.74 5.96
CA ALA A 8 -5.00 7.91 4.52
C ALA A 8 -6.40 8.04 3.89
N MET A 9 -7.34 7.17 4.27
CA MET A 9 -8.73 7.22 3.79
C MET A 9 -9.41 8.55 4.16
N ARG A 10 -9.22 9.03 5.40
CA ARG A 10 -9.77 10.33 5.84
C ARG A 10 -9.26 11.51 5.01
N ILE A 11 -7.99 11.49 4.61
CA ILE A 11 -7.40 12.53 3.74
C ILE A 11 -8.04 12.50 2.35
N LEU A 12 -8.26 11.31 1.77
CA LEU A 12 -8.91 11.17 0.47
C LEU A 12 -10.36 11.63 0.51
N ASP A 13 -11.11 11.25 1.56
CA ASP A 13 -12.48 11.71 1.79
C ASP A 13 -12.57 13.23 1.87
N ALA A 14 -11.70 13.87 2.67
CA ALA A 14 -11.68 15.31 2.85
C ALA A 14 -11.39 16.06 1.54
N LYS A 15 -10.58 15.45 0.66
CA LYS A 15 -10.27 15.96 -0.68
C LYS A 15 -11.30 15.55 -1.74
N LYS A 16 -12.33 14.77 -1.38
CA LYS A 16 -13.33 14.20 -2.31
C LYS A 16 -12.70 13.41 -3.45
N ILE A 17 -11.58 12.73 -3.18
CA ILE A 17 -10.91 11.86 -4.15
C ILE A 17 -11.56 10.48 -4.06
N HIS A 18 -12.02 9.95 -5.19
CA HIS A 18 -12.58 8.61 -5.26
C HIS A 18 -11.50 7.54 -5.02
N TYR A 19 -11.82 6.52 -4.21
CA TYR A 19 -10.94 5.37 -3.98
C TYR A 19 -11.76 4.12 -3.70
N GLU A 20 -11.13 2.96 -3.89
CA GLU A 20 -11.65 1.66 -3.54
C GLU A 20 -10.82 1.08 -2.37
N VAL A 21 -11.46 0.31 -1.49
CA VAL A 21 -10.77 -0.41 -0.41
C VAL A 21 -10.77 -1.90 -0.74
N LEU A 22 -9.57 -2.47 -0.82
CA LEU A 22 -9.36 -3.90 -1.01
C LEU A 22 -8.90 -4.53 0.30
N THR A 23 -9.39 -5.73 0.60
CA THR A 23 -9.06 -6.49 1.82
C THR A 23 -8.65 -7.91 1.46
N TYR A 24 -7.72 -8.49 2.21
CA TYR A 24 -7.28 -9.87 2.04
C TYR A 24 -7.02 -10.53 3.41
N GLU A 25 -7.13 -11.86 3.47
CA GLU A 25 -6.79 -12.64 4.66
C GLU A 25 -5.26 -12.77 4.82
N ASN A 26 -4.76 -12.60 6.05
CA ASN A 26 -3.33 -12.66 6.38
C ASN A 26 -2.92 -13.88 7.22
N LYS A 27 -3.82 -14.84 7.45
CA LYS A 27 -3.60 -16.00 8.34
C LYS A 27 -2.60 -17.02 7.79
N ASP A 28 -2.36 -17.02 6.49
CA ASP A 28 -1.44 -17.93 5.80
C ASP A 28 0.02 -17.46 5.80
N GLY A 29 0.32 -16.30 6.43
CA GLY A 29 1.65 -15.71 6.47
C GLY A 29 2.14 -15.12 5.14
N LYS A 30 1.36 -15.24 4.06
CA LYS A 30 1.69 -14.72 2.73
C LYS A 30 1.28 -13.25 2.61
N ILE A 31 2.06 -12.40 3.27
CA ILE A 31 1.83 -10.95 3.35
C ILE A 31 2.86 -10.14 2.55
N ASP A 32 3.74 -10.81 1.81
CA ASP A 32 4.61 -10.15 0.85
C ASP A 32 3.79 -9.60 -0.32
N GLY A 33 4.33 -8.58 -0.98
CA GLY A 33 3.54 -7.85 -1.97
C GLY A 33 3.17 -8.66 -3.23
N LEU A 34 3.91 -9.73 -3.59
CA LEU A 34 3.55 -10.59 -4.72
C LEU A 34 2.32 -11.41 -4.35
N SER A 35 2.38 -12.09 -3.21
CA SER A 35 1.25 -12.86 -2.68
C SER A 35 0.01 -12.00 -2.47
N VAL A 36 0.19 -10.78 -1.96
CA VAL A 36 -0.94 -9.85 -1.74
C VAL A 36 -1.57 -9.41 -3.06
N ALA A 37 -0.76 -9.12 -4.09
CA ALA A 37 -1.27 -8.72 -5.41
C ALA A 37 -2.18 -9.81 -6.01
N GLU A 38 -1.78 -11.08 -5.91
CA GLU A 38 -2.61 -12.21 -6.32
C GLU A 38 -3.92 -12.27 -5.52
N LYS A 39 -3.86 -12.14 -4.19
CA LYS A 39 -5.04 -12.19 -3.30
C LYS A 39 -6.08 -11.11 -3.61
N ILE A 40 -5.64 -9.92 -4.04
CA ILE A 40 -6.53 -8.81 -4.36
C ILE A 40 -6.83 -8.70 -5.87
N GLY A 41 -6.31 -9.61 -6.70
CA GLY A 41 -6.53 -9.63 -8.14
C GLY A 41 -5.99 -8.40 -8.88
N ARG A 42 -4.87 -7.83 -8.42
CA ARG A 42 -4.24 -6.65 -9.05
C ARG A 42 -2.97 -7.03 -9.80
N ASN A 43 -2.69 -6.29 -10.87
CA ASN A 43 -1.44 -6.46 -11.61
C ASN A 43 -0.25 -6.08 -10.70
N LEU A 44 0.85 -6.83 -10.77
CA LEU A 44 2.06 -6.53 -10.01
C LEU A 44 2.59 -5.11 -10.27
N LYS A 45 2.34 -4.53 -11.45
CA LYS A 45 2.72 -3.16 -11.79
C LYS A 45 1.85 -2.08 -11.11
N GLU A 46 0.72 -2.48 -10.55
CA GLU A 46 -0.21 -1.62 -9.81
C GLU A 46 -0.05 -1.77 -8.28
N VAL A 47 0.85 -2.64 -7.83
CA VAL A 47 1.17 -2.86 -6.41
C VAL A 47 2.59 -2.38 -6.15
N TYR A 48 2.76 -1.59 -5.10
CA TYR A 48 4.02 -0.90 -4.82
C TYR A 48 4.54 -1.26 -3.42
N LYS A 49 5.87 -1.23 -3.28
CA LYS A 49 6.55 -1.21 -1.98
C LYS A 49 7.12 0.18 -1.73
N THR A 50 7.06 0.60 -0.47
CA THR A 50 7.63 1.87 -0.02
C THR A 50 8.94 1.60 0.70
N LEU A 51 10.06 2.10 0.15
CA LEU A 51 11.35 2.08 0.82
C LEU A 51 11.60 3.44 1.45
N VAL A 52 11.81 3.46 2.76
CA VAL A 52 12.21 4.66 3.50
C VAL A 52 13.68 4.51 3.84
N THR A 53 14.50 5.44 3.37
CA THR A 53 15.95 5.43 3.60
C THR A 53 16.40 6.77 4.16
N GLN A 54 17.59 6.79 4.76
CA GLN A 54 18.22 8.01 5.23
C GLN A 54 19.56 8.19 4.50
N GLY A 55 19.74 9.35 3.87
CA GLY A 55 21.01 9.70 3.23
C GLY A 55 22.08 10.11 4.24
N ALA A 56 23.32 10.24 3.77
CA ALA A 56 24.44 10.70 4.60
C ALA A 56 24.18 12.07 5.25
N SER A 57 23.43 12.95 4.58
CA SER A 57 22.99 14.26 5.08
C SER A 57 21.89 14.19 6.15
N LYS A 58 21.47 13.00 6.57
CA LYS A 58 20.32 12.73 7.46
C LYS A 58 18.94 13.03 6.86
N ASN A 59 18.88 13.49 5.62
CA ASN A 59 17.61 13.63 4.89
C ASN A 59 16.95 12.26 4.69
N LEU A 60 15.62 12.22 4.82
CA LEU A 60 14.82 11.03 4.53
C LEU A 60 14.42 11.03 3.05
N TYR A 61 14.51 9.85 2.44
CA TYR A 61 14.09 9.60 1.06
C TYR A 61 13.07 8.47 1.06
N VAL A 62 11.94 8.71 0.41
CA VAL A 62 10.84 7.75 0.27
C VAL A 62 10.74 7.36 -1.20
N PHE A 63 10.94 6.08 -1.48
CA PHE A 63 10.85 5.51 -2.81
C PHE A 63 9.59 4.65 -2.91
N VAL A 64 8.74 4.95 -3.88
CA VAL A 64 7.58 4.14 -4.24
C VAL A 64 7.97 3.38 -5.49
N ILE A 65 8.21 2.07 -5.35
CA ILE A 65 8.66 1.22 -6.46
C ILE A 65 7.68 0.06 -6.66
N PRO A 66 7.46 -0.40 -7.91
CA PRO A 66 6.64 -1.58 -8.17
C PRO A 66 7.08 -2.79 -7.36
N VAL A 67 6.16 -3.69 -7.04
CA VAL A 67 6.48 -4.88 -6.26
C VAL A 67 7.35 -5.88 -7.04
N ALA A 68 7.16 -5.92 -8.36
CA ALA A 68 7.92 -6.67 -9.37
C ALA A 68 8.20 -5.78 -10.60
N GLU A 69 9.16 -6.18 -11.46
CA GLU A 69 9.60 -5.46 -12.66
C GLU A 69 8.48 -5.09 -13.67
#